data_AF-A0A9E0HPN6-F1
#
_entry.id   AF-A0A9E0HPN6-F1
#
_cell.length_a   1.000
_cell.length_b   1.000
_cell.length_c   1.000
_cell.angle_alpha   90.00
_cell.angle_beta   90.00
_cell.angle_gamma   90.00
#
_symmetry.space_group_name_H-M   'P 1'
#
loop_
_entity.id
_entity.type
_entity.pdbx_description
1 polymer ?
#
loop_
_entity_poly.entity_id
_entity_poly.type
_entity_poly.pdbx_seq_one_letter_code
_entity_poly.pdbx_strand_id
1 'polypeptide(L)' 'VSLGGTLSGEHGIGLVQRPYMDIAFNKAQLGVMRGIKRVFDPQGIMNPGKVLP' A
#
# COMPACT_ATOMS: atom_id res chain seq x y z
N VAL A 1 -11.67 8.00 -7.81
CA VAL A 1 -11.31 8.32 -9.22
C VAL A 1 -12.58 8.42 -10.07
N SER A 2 -12.77 9.51 -10.82
CA SER A 2 -13.98 9.77 -11.61
C SER A 2 -14.11 8.92 -12.87
N LEU A 3 -12.99 8.41 -13.39
CA LEU A 3 -12.92 7.64 -14.64
C LEU A 3 -12.60 6.14 -14.44
N GLY A 4 -12.66 5.63 -13.20
CA GLY A 4 -12.44 4.20 -12.91
C GLY A 4 -11.01 3.67 -13.10
N GLY A 5 -10.01 4.55 -13.27
CA GLY A 5 -8.61 4.15 -13.44
C GLY A 5 -7.95 3.56 -12.17
N THR A 6 -6.81 2.90 -12.36
CA THR A 6 -5.98 2.39 -11.25
C THR A 6 -4.94 3.43 -10.81
N LEU A 7 -4.49 3.34 -9.56
CA LEU A 7 -3.45 4.21 -9.00
C LEU A 7 -2.08 4.00 -9.68
N SER A 8 -1.76 2.75 -10.03
CA SER A 8 -0.59 2.38 -10.81
C SER A 8 -0.97 1.29 -11.80
N GLY A 9 -0.55 1.45 -13.06
CA GLY A 9 -0.74 0.42 -14.10
C GLY A 9 0.23 -0.75 -13.92
N GLU A 10 1.53 -0.44 -13.85
CA GLU A 10 2.60 -1.46 -13.84
C GLU A 10 3.76 -1.15 -12.89
N HIS A 11 4.02 0.12 -12.60
CA HIS A 11 5.20 0.55 -11.82
C HIS A 11 5.08 0.34 -10.30
N GLY A 12 3.90 -0.02 -9.81
CA GLY A 12 3.60 -0.19 -8.38
C GLY A 12 3.50 1.13 -7.61
N ILE A 13 3.53 1.03 -6.28
CA ILE A 13 3.24 2.15 -5.37
C ILE A 13 4.52 2.92 -4.99
N GLY A 14 5.50 2.20 -4.43
CA GLY A 14 6.74 2.80 -3.92
C GLY A 14 6.48 3.94 -2.93
N LEU A 15 7.49 4.79 -2.68
CA LEU A 15 7.33 5.95 -1.81
C LEU A 15 6.42 7.02 -2.42
N VAL A 16 6.49 7.18 -3.74
CA VAL A 16 5.83 8.26 -4.47
C VAL A 16 4.32 8.15 -4.40
N GLN A 17 3.77 6.94 -4.55
CA GLN A 17 2.32 6.76 -4.60
C GLN A 17 1.70 6.33 -3.25
N ARG A 18 2.52 6.04 -2.23
CA ARG A 18 2.06 5.66 -0.88
C ARG A 18 0.99 6.59 -0.29
N PRO A 19 1.11 7.93 -0.40
CA PRO A 19 0.12 8.84 0.17
C PRO A 19 -1.27 8.73 -0.48
N TYR A 20 -1.37 8.12 -1.67
CA TYR A 20 -2.59 8.00 -2.44
C TYR A 20 -3.25 6.62 -2.32
N MET A 21 -2.72 5.73 -1.47
CA MET A 21 -3.24 4.37 -1.34
C MET A 21 -4.70 4.31 -0.86
N ASP A 22 -5.18 5.33 -0.16
CA ASP A 22 -6.57 5.48 0.26
C ASP A 22 -7.55 5.73 -0.90
N ILE A 23 -7.04 6.20 -2.04
CA ILE A 23 -7.83 6.35 -3.28
C ILE A 23 -8.15 4.97 -3.89
N ALA A 24 -7.23 4.02 -3.78
CA ALA A 24 -7.35 2.69 -4.39
C ALA A 24 -7.86 1.62 -3.41
N PHE A 25 -7.58 1.77 -2.11
CA PHE A 25 -7.86 0.76 -1.10
C PHE A 25 -8.55 1.37 0.12
N ASN A 26 -9.59 0.68 0.60
CA ASN A 26 -10.26 1.06 1.83
C ASN A 26 -9.45 0.63 3.07
N LYS A 27 -9.88 1.10 4.25
CA LYS A 27 -9.20 0.83 5.53
C LYS A 27 -9.11 -0.67 5.86
N ALA A 28 -10.10 -1.48 5.49
CA ALA A 28 -10.10 -2.91 5.75
C ALA A 28 -9.05 -3.63 4.89
N GLN A 29 -8.98 -3.31 3.60
CA GLN A 29 -7.96 -3.85 2.69
C GLN A 29 -6.54 -3.47 3.16
N LEU A 30 -6.32 -2.20 3.51
CA LEU A 30 -5.04 -1.75 4.08
C LEU A 30 -4.72 -2.45 5.41
N GLY A 31 -5.73 -2.74 6.22
CA GLY A 31 -5.61 -3.52 7.45
C GLY A 31 -5.09 -4.93 7.19
N VAL A 32 -5.67 -5.63 6.21
CA VAL A 32 -5.22 -6.96 5.78
C VAL A 32 -3.79 -6.93 5.28
N MET A 33 -3.44 -5.96 4.42
CA MET A 33 -2.06 -5.83 3.90
C MET A 33 -1.04 -5.61 5.04
N ARG A 34 -1.38 -4.77 6.04
CA ARG A 34 -0.56 -4.56 7.24
C ARG A 34 -0.45 -5.83 8.09
N GLY A 35 -1.52 -6.58 8.24
CA GLY A 35 -1.53 -7.88 8.93
C GLY A 35 -0.57 -8.87 8.28
N ILE A 36 -0.68 -9.04 6.97
CA ILE A 36 0.22 -9.91 6.18
C ILE A 36 1.68 -9.45 6.35
N LYS A 37 1.96 -8.15 6.17
CA LYS A 37 3.30 -7.60 6.35
C LYS A 37 3.87 -7.92 7.73
N ARG A 38 3.08 -7.82 8.79
CA ARG A 38 3.52 -8.11 10.17
C ARG A 38 3.85 -9.57 10.41
N VAL A 39 3.17 -10.50 9.75
CA VAL A 39 3.48 -11.95 9.85
C VAL A 39 4.88 -12.25 9.33
N PHE A 40 5.27 -11.63 8.21
CA PHE A 40 6.55 -11.91 7.55
C PHE A 40 7.68 -10.94 7.91
N ASP A 41 7.35 -9.75 8.42
CA ASP A 41 8.31 -8.73 8.84
C ASP A 41 7.88 -8.04 10.14
N PRO A 42 7.90 -8.76 11.27
CA PRO A 42 7.48 -8.21 12.55
C PRO A 42 8.37 -7.07 13.04
N GLN A 43 9.63 -7.01 12.57
CA GLN A 43 10.61 -5.97 12.93
C GLN A 43 10.61 -4.78 11.94
N GLY A 44 9.90 -4.88 10.82
CA GLY A 44 9.78 -3.81 9.83
C GLY A 44 11.05 -3.50 9.06
N ILE A 45 11.99 -4.44 8.94
CA ILE A 45 13.30 -4.22 8.31
C ILE A 45 13.24 -4.23 6.78
N MET A 46 12.25 -4.89 6.19
CA MET A 46 12.13 -5.01 4.75
C MET A 46 11.39 -3.81 4.15
N ASN A 47 12.15 -2.89 3.56
CA ASN A 47 11.67 -1.66 2.89
C ASN A 47 10.79 -0.77 3.80
N PRO A 48 11.36 -0.22 4.88
CA PRO A 48 10.62 0.60 5.83
C PRO A 48 10.00 1.83 5.15
N GLY A 49 8.75 2.14 5.49
CA GLY A 49 8.04 3.35 5.05
C GLY A 49 7.66 3.41 3.56
N LYS A 50 7.95 2.38 2.75
CA LYS A 50 7.77 2.45 1.29
C LYS A 50 6.33 2.27 0.84
N VAL A 51 5.73 1.10 1.06
CA VAL A 51 4.48 0.72 0.36
C VAL A 51 3.24 1.03 1.19
N LEU A 52 3.22 0.70 2.47
CA LEU A 52 2.01 0.83 3.29
C LEU A 52 2.01 2.17 4.06
N PRO A 53 0.87 2.88 4.11
CA PRO A 53 0.69 4.05 4.97
C PRO A 53 0.73 3.71 6.46
#